data_AF-A0A183ITQ9-F1
#
_entry.id   AF-A0A183ITQ9-F1
#
_cell.length_a   1.000
_cell.length_b   1.000
_cell.length_c   1.000
_cell.angle_alpha   90.00
_cell.angle_beta   90.00
_cell.angle_gamma   90.00
#
_symmetry.space_group_name_H-M   'P 1'
#
loop_
_entity.id
_entity.type
_entity.pdbx_description
1 polymer ?
#
loop_
_entity_poly.entity_id
_entity_poly.type
_entity_poly.pdbx_seq_one_letter_code
_entity_poly.pdbx_strand_id
1 'polypeptide(L)'
;MPSPPISLDVELCAATSNALQPKETTGSENLENTRNNKVVPNRKKAFSLCEKKRYVLQSEVVNYLAFVNEDLYNIQRRLLEDTARFKVKLRKIIEEAVSHCYRDLLWQKLLMGVTLAHSSKQKDQSIKITFNEFELLLESVYRTPLQNTDEQLQSLLNLSSSRMIGLIRCLQTKFTEHCRFLISPDLKRQYLVLLNPNYLDCFIMVLADCAKRKSGAFLVYKDVQAFEAELEGGVESKMFRSMSVQHFCEDFINVAAYFAWTQLLASS
;
A
#
# COMPACT_ATOMS: atom_id res chain seq x y z
N MET A 1 15.27 8.11 16.74
CA MET A 1 16.17 8.58 15.67
C MET A 1 15.45 8.43 14.35
N PRO A 2 15.17 9.51 13.60
CA PRO A 2 14.52 9.38 12.30
C PRO A 2 15.57 9.07 11.23
N SER A 3 15.26 8.08 10.39
CA SER A 3 16.01 7.67 9.20
C SER A 3 15.93 8.73 8.08
N PRO A 4 16.90 8.78 7.15
CA PRO A 4 16.95 9.81 6.12
C PRO A 4 15.96 9.51 4.97
N PRO A 5 15.51 10.53 4.22
CA PRO A 5 14.68 10.31 3.03
C PRO A 5 15.55 9.85 1.86
N ILE A 6 15.05 8.86 1.12
CA ILE A 6 15.64 8.37 -0.12
C ILE A 6 15.19 9.29 -1.25
N SER A 7 16.11 10.04 -1.85
CA SER A 7 15.89 10.80 -3.08
C SER A 7 15.78 9.84 -4.26
N LEU A 8 14.65 9.91 -4.97
CA LEU A 8 14.50 9.35 -6.32
C LEU A 8 14.40 10.53 -7.29
N ASP A 9 15.52 10.89 -7.90
CA ASP A 9 15.58 11.77 -9.06
C ASP A 9 14.97 11.04 -10.25
N VAL A 10 13.88 11.58 -10.78
CA VAL A 10 13.33 11.20 -12.09
C VAL A 10 13.51 12.42 -13.00
N GLU A 11 14.61 12.39 -13.74
CA GLU A 11 14.88 13.27 -14.87
C GLU A 11 13.85 13.00 -15.98
N LEU A 12 13.00 13.99 -16.27
CA LEU A 12 12.12 13.96 -17.43
C LEU A 12 12.63 14.99 -18.44
N CYS A 13 13.25 14.48 -19.51
CA CYS A 13 13.81 15.25 -20.61
C CYS A 13 12.80 16.26 -21.19
N ALA A 14 13.17 17.53 -21.11
CA ALA A 14 12.59 18.61 -21.89
C ALA A 14 13.10 18.52 -23.34
N ALA A 15 12.20 18.33 -24.30
CA ALA A 15 12.47 18.54 -25.72
C ALA A 15 11.70 19.81 -26.18
N THR A 16 12.42 20.91 -26.08
CA THR A 16 12.47 22.13 -26.90
C THR A 16 11.47 22.23 -28.06
N SER A 17 10.58 23.22 -27.99
CA SER A 17 9.93 23.82 -29.17
C SER A 17 10.15 25.32 -29.13
N ASN A 18 11.03 25.81 -30.01
CA ASN A 18 11.12 27.20 -30.41
C ASN A 18 12.02 27.29 -31.65
N ALA A 19 11.45 27.71 -32.78
CA ALA A 19 11.95 28.77 -33.65
C ALA A 19 11.37 28.62 -35.07
N LEU A 20 10.34 29.42 -35.38
CA LEU A 20 10.04 29.84 -36.75
C LEU A 20 10.22 31.36 -36.77
N GLN A 21 11.23 31.84 -37.49
CA GLN A 21 11.24 33.12 -38.21
C GLN A 21 12.30 33.03 -39.34
N PRO A 22 12.12 33.76 -40.46
CA PRO A 22 12.59 33.39 -41.79
C PRO A 22 13.88 34.11 -42.20
N LYS A 23 14.62 33.54 -43.16
CA LYS A 23 15.64 34.24 -43.95
C LYS A 23 15.62 33.83 -45.42
N GLU A 24 15.72 34.85 -46.26
CA GLU A 24 16.05 34.88 -47.70
C GLU A 24 17.36 34.08 -47.97
N THR A 25 17.75 33.62 -49.17
CA THR A 25 17.83 34.29 -50.47
C THR A 25 18.29 33.29 -51.57
N THR A 26 17.93 33.56 -52.83
CA THR A 26 18.66 33.34 -54.13
C THR A 26 18.98 31.96 -54.74
N GLY A 27 18.68 31.84 -56.06
CA GLY A 27 19.39 31.02 -57.06
C GLY A 27 18.47 30.17 -57.96
N SER A 28 17.87 30.73 -59.02
CA SER A 28 18.28 30.63 -60.44
C SER A 28 17.71 29.41 -61.21
N GLU A 29 16.89 29.68 -62.23
CA GLU A 29 16.97 29.19 -63.63
C GLU A 29 15.60 29.05 -64.33
N ASN A 30 15.44 29.82 -65.43
CA ASN A 30 14.90 29.47 -66.78
C ASN A 30 13.60 28.62 -66.88
N LEU A 31 12.63 28.84 -67.77
CA LEU A 31 12.58 29.44 -69.12
C LEU A 31 11.08 29.54 -69.52
N GLU A 32 10.77 30.38 -70.52
CA GLU A 32 9.58 30.31 -71.41
C GLU A 32 8.20 30.75 -70.87
N ASN A 33 7.31 31.43 -71.59
CA ASN A 33 7.31 32.16 -72.86
C ASN A 33 5.91 32.84 -72.98
N THR A 34 5.82 33.89 -73.82
CA THR A 34 4.64 34.29 -74.62
C THR A 34 3.62 35.34 -74.10
N ARG A 35 3.78 36.55 -74.67
CA ARG A 35 2.78 37.44 -75.32
C ARG A 35 1.77 38.30 -74.52
N ASN A 36 2.02 39.61 -74.64
CA ASN A 36 1.23 40.62 -75.39
C ASN A 36 0.59 41.80 -74.61
N ASN A 37 1.23 42.97 -74.81
CA ASN A 37 0.67 44.25 -75.30
C ASN A 37 -0.42 45.00 -74.49
N LYS A 38 -0.05 46.17 -73.96
CA LYS A 38 -0.42 47.54 -74.46
C LYS A 38 -0.04 48.61 -73.42
N VAL A 39 0.92 49.48 -73.74
CA VAL A 39 0.74 50.88 -74.18
C VAL A 39 0.19 51.83 -73.10
N VAL A 40 1.10 52.69 -72.61
CA VAL A 40 0.91 53.91 -71.82
C VAL A 40 0.20 54.98 -72.69
N PRO A 41 -0.54 55.98 -72.14
CA PRO A 41 0.12 57.24 -71.82
C PRO A 41 -0.43 57.99 -70.58
N ASN A 42 0.49 58.33 -69.68
CA ASN A 42 0.81 59.70 -69.29
C ASN A 42 -0.32 60.75 -69.38
N ARG A 43 -0.84 61.19 -68.23
CA ARG A 43 -1.45 62.53 -68.09
C ARG A 43 -1.02 63.17 -66.78
N LYS A 44 0.02 63.99 -66.89
CA LYS A 44 0.31 65.08 -65.95
C LYS A 44 -0.96 65.93 -65.78
N LYS A 45 -1.49 66.04 -64.57
CA LYS A 45 -2.25 67.21 -64.12
C LYS A 45 -1.78 67.57 -62.73
N ALA A 46 -1.34 68.81 -62.63
CA ALA A 46 -0.88 69.46 -61.42
C ALA A 46 -2.06 69.91 -60.55
N PHE A 47 -1.73 70.16 -59.28
CA PHE A 47 -2.50 70.90 -58.27
C PHE A 47 -3.78 70.25 -57.73
N SER A 48 -3.65 69.63 -56.56
CA SER A 48 -4.30 70.19 -55.37
C SER A 48 -3.43 69.92 -54.14
N LEU A 49 -3.08 70.98 -53.43
CA LEU A 49 -2.44 70.91 -52.12
C LEU A 49 -3.53 70.46 -51.15
N CYS A 50 -3.77 69.15 -51.05
CA CYS A 50 -4.65 68.58 -50.04
C CYS A 50 -3.89 68.62 -48.71
N GLU A 51 -4.35 69.46 -47.79
CA GLU A 51 -3.86 69.52 -46.40
C GLU A 51 -3.85 68.10 -45.82
N LYS A 52 -2.64 67.52 -45.72
CA LYS A 52 -2.40 66.33 -44.92
C LYS A 52 -2.68 66.71 -43.47
N LYS A 53 -3.91 66.48 -43.00
CA LYS A 53 -4.15 66.25 -41.58
C LYS A 53 -3.25 65.08 -41.21
N ARG A 54 -2.14 65.36 -40.54
CA ARG A 54 -1.33 64.34 -39.90
C ARG A 54 -2.20 63.75 -38.81
N TYR A 55 -2.83 62.62 -39.09
CA TYR A 55 -3.23 61.71 -38.04
C TYR A 55 -1.92 61.24 -37.41
N VAL A 56 -1.53 61.86 -36.30
CA VAL A 56 -0.51 61.27 -35.44
C VAL A 56 -1.20 60.07 -34.82
N LEU A 57 -0.98 58.89 -35.41
CA LEU A 57 -1.23 57.64 -34.70
C LEU A 57 -0.36 57.70 -33.46
N GLN A 58 -0.95 58.03 -32.31
CA GLN A 58 -0.27 57.80 -31.05
C GLN A 58 -0.06 56.30 -30.97
N SER A 59 1.21 55.89 -31.01
CA SER A 59 1.58 54.52 -30.69
C SER A 59 1.28 54.33 -29.22
N GLU A 60 0.07 53.85 -28.91
CA GLU A 60 -0.15 53.24 -27.61
C GLU A 60 0.76 52.00 -27.56
N VAL A 61 1.74 52.05 -26.67
CA VAL A 61 2.50 50.86 -26.31
C VAL A 61 1.58 50.01 -25.46
N VAL A 62 0.65 49.30 -26.11
CA VAL A 62 -0.19 48.32 -25.42
C VAL A 62 0.73 47.18 -25.06
N ASN A 63 1.07 47.08 -23.76
CA ASN A 63 1.88 45.99 -23.26
C ASN A 63 1.02 44.73 -23.17
N TYR A 64 0.85 44.04 -24.30
CA TYR A 64 0.12 42.77 -24.39
C TYR A 64 0.75 41.65 -23.54
N LEU A 65 1.97 41.85 -23.04
CA LEU A 65 2.68 40.90 -22.17
C LEU A 65 2.47 41.18 -20.67
N ALA A 66 1.94 42.34 -20.29
CA ALA A 66 1.67 42.70 -18.90
C ALA A 66 0.21 42.48 -18.49
N PHE A 67 -0.69 42.17 -19.42
CA PHE A 67 -2.05 41.76 -19.09
C PHE A 67 -2.06 40.29 -18.66
N VAL A 68 -1.33 39.98 -17.59
CA VAL A 68 -1.46 38.67 -16.97
C VAL A 68 -2.77 38.69 -16.19
N ASN A 69 -3.77 38.02 -16.76
CA ASN A 69 -5.11 37.99 -16.21
C ASN A 69 -5.07 37.34 -14.83
N GLU A 70 -5.59 38.01 -13.80
CA GLU A 70 -5.60 37.51 -12.41
C GLU A 70 -6.23 36.12 -12.33
N ASP A 71 -7.22 35.88 -13.19
CA ASP A 71 -7.90 34.59 -13.38
C ASP A 71 -6.93 33.47 -13.80
N LEU A 72 -5.94 33.74 -14.65
CA LEU A 72 -4.96 32.74 -15.08
C LEU A 72 -4.02 32.35 -13.95
N TYR A 73 -3.59 33.31 -13.12
CA TYR A 73 -2.81 33.01 -11.92
C TYR A 73 -3.61 32.20 -10.90
N ASN A 74 -4.89 32.53 -10.72
CA ASN A 74 -5.79 31.81 -9.84
C ASN A 74 -6.00 30.36 -10.30
N ILE A 75 -6.17 30.15 -11.61
CA ILE A 75 -6.27 28.81 -12.21
C ILE A 75 -4.95 28.05 -12.03
N GLN A 76 -3.82 28.66 -12.37
CA GLN A 76 -2.50 28.04 -12.23
C GLN A 76 -2.22 27.64 -10.77
N ARG A 77 -2.55 28.52 -9.82
CA ARG A 77 -2.41 28.24 -8.38
C ARG A 77 -3.26 27.06 -7.95
N ARG A 78 -4.53 26.99 -8.36
CA ARG A 78 -5.41 25.85 -8.06
C ARG A 78 -4.88 24.56 -8.65
N LEU A 79 -4.41 24.56 -9.90
CA LEU A 79 -3.81 23.39 -10.53
C LEU A 79 -2.56 22.90 -9.80
N LEU A 80 -1.71 23.82 -9.32
CA LEU A 80 -0.54 23.48 -8.51
C LEU A 80 -0.94 22.90 -7.15
N GLU A 81 -1.93 23.50 -6.48
CA GLU A 81 -2.48 22.99 -5.21
C GLU A 81 -3.10 21.60 -5.39
N ASP A 82 -3.88 21.38 -6.45
CA ASP A 82 -4.48 20.09 -6.77
C ASP A 82 -3.43 19.04 -7.12
N THR A 83 -2.40 19.42 -7.89
CA THR A 83 -1.26 18.53 -8.18
C THR A 83 -0.53 18.14 -6.90
N ALA A 84 -0.31 19.09 -5.97
CA ALA A 84 0.31 18.81 -4.68
C ALA A 84 -0.55 17.88 -3.83
N ARG A 85 -1.86 18.15 -3.73
CA ARG A 85 -2.84 17.30 -3.04
C ARG A 85 -2.86 15.89 -3.62
N PHE A 86 -2.89 15.77 -4.95
CA PHE A 86 -2.88 14.50 -5.64
C PHE A 86 -1.59 13.72 -5.37
N LYS A 87 -0.43 14.36 -5.43
CA LYS A 87 0.87 13.74 -5.10
C LYS A 87 0.91 13.22 -3.67
N VAL A 88 0.40 13.98 -2.70
CA VAL A 88 0.31 13.54 -1.29
C VAL A 88 -0.61 12.32 -1.18
N LYS A 89 -1.79 12.37 -1.80
CA LYS A 89 -2.74 11.25 -1.78
C LYS A 89 -2.15 9.99 -2.42
N LEU A 90 -1.47 10.14 -3.56
CA LEU A 90 -0.83 9.04 -4.27
C LEU A 90 0.29 8.41 -3.45
N ARG A 91 1.13 9.21 -2.79
CA ARG A 91 2.15 8.68 -1.87
C ARG A 91 1.52 7.86 -0.73
N LYS A 92 0.47 8.39 -0.11
CA LYS A 92 -0.25 7.68 0.95
C LYS A 92 -0.80 6.33 0.47
N ILE A 93 -1.42 6.29 -0.72
CA ILE A 93 -1.93 5.05 -1.31
C ILE A 93 -0.80 4.05 -1.58
N ILE A 94 0.34 4.51 -2.11
CA ILE A 94 1.49 3.63 -2.35
C ILE A 94 2.05 3.09 -1.03
N GLU A 95 2.20 3.93 -0.02
CA GLU A 95 2.69 3.52 1.31
C GLU A 95 1.75 2.47 1.95
N GLU A 96 0.44 2.69 1.89
CA GLU A 96 -0.57 1.72 2.32
C GLU A 96 -0.48 0.42 1.52
N ALA A 97 -0.40 0.50 0.18
CA ALA A 97 -0.29 -0.67 -0.69
C ALA A 97 0.99 -1.47 -0.41
N VAL A 98 2.13 -0.82 -0.24
CA VAL A 98 3.40 -1.48 0.10
C VAL A 98 3.30 -2.19 1.44
N SER A 99 2.70 -1.56 2.45
CA SER A 99 2.46 -2.17 3.75
C SER A 99 1.57 -3.42 3.64
N HIS A 100 0.46 -3.33 2.90
CA HIS A 100 -0.44 -4.45 2.67
C HIS A 100 0.23 -5.59 1.89
N CYS A 101 1.00 -5.28 0.84
CA CYS A 101 1.75 -6.28 0.09
C CYS A 101 2.79 -6.99 0.95
N TYR A 102 3.50 -6.24 1.79
CA TYR A 102 4.52 -6.81 2.68
C TYR A 102 3.89 -7.73 3.73
N ARG A 103 2.79 -7.29 4.36
CA ARG A 103 1.99 -8.12 5.27
C ARG A 103 1.51 -9.40 4.59
N ASP A 104 0.94 -9.28 3.40
CA ASP A 104 0.38 -10.42 2.66
C ASP A 104 1.47 -11.42 2.27
N LEU A 105 2.66 -10.95 1.89
CA LEU A 105 3.83 -11.79 1.67
C LEU A 105 4.20 -12.58 2.94
N LEU A 106 4.30 -11.91 4.08
CA LEU A 106 4.62 -12.54 5.36
C LEU A 106 3.52 -13.54 5.79
N TRP A 107 2.26 -13.20 5.57
CA TRP A 107 1.12 -14.09 5.83
C TRP A 107 1.19 -15.34 4.95
N GLN A 108 1.49 -15.20 3.66
CA GLN A 108 1.69 -16.33 2.76
C GLN A 108 2.86 -17.21 3.22
N LYS A 109 3.99 -16.64 3.64
CA LYS A 109 5.12 -17.41 4.20
C LYS A 109 4.72 -18.20 5.46
N LEU A 110 3.82 -17.66 6.29
CA LEU A 110 3.27 -18.35 7.45
C LEU A 110 2.40 -19.56 7.04
N LEU A 111 1.55 -19.39 6.03
CA LEU A 111 0.64 -20.42 5.52
C LEU A 111 1.32 -21.51 4.67
N MET A 112 2.41 -21.17 3.96
CA MET A 112 3.01 -22.03 2.93
C MET A 112 3.58 -23.35 3.49
N GLY A 113 3.89 -23.40 4.79
CA GLY A 113 4.25 -24.66 5.41
C GLY A 113 3.09 -25.68 5.49
N VAL A 114 1.82 -25.23 5.43
CA VAL A 114 0.61 -26.10 5.48
C VAL A 114 0.29 -26.61 4.09
N THR A 115 0.45 -25.79 3.05
CA THR A 115 0.19 -26.17 1.66
C THR A 115 1.24 -27.13 1.08
N LEU A 116 2.49 -27.03 1.54
CA LEU A 116 3.59 -27.91 1.12
C LEU A 116 3.57 -29.30 1.81
N ALA A 117 2.79 -29.50 2.88
CA ALA A 117 2.62 -30.82 3.49
C ALA A 117 1.87 -31.80 2.55
N HIS A 118 1.04 -31.28 1.64
CA HIS A 118 0.29 -32.07 0.65
C HIS A 118 1.00 -32.22 -0.71
N SER A 119 2.03 -31.42 -0.97
CA SER A 119 2.75 -31.41 -2.25
C SER A 119 4.22 -31.77 -2.02
N SER A 120 4.48 -33.08 -2.02
CA SER A 120 5.83 -33.62 -2.01
C SER A 120 6.70 -32.95 -3.09
N LYS A 121 7.93 -32.56 -2.69
CA LYS A 121 9.05 -32.07 -3.51
C LYS A 121 9.12 -30.54 -3.77
N GLN A 122 9.47 -29.76 -2.74
CA GLN A 122 10.46 -28.69 -2.95
C GLN A 122 11.22 -28.36 -1.66
N LYS A 123 12.52 -28.68 -1.68
CA LYS A 123 13.50 -28.41 -0.63
C LYS A 123 13.95 -26.93 -0.71
N ASP A 124 13.08 -26.00 -0.36
CA ASP A 124 13.52 -24.62 -0.16
C ASP A 124 13.22 -24.17 1.27
N GLN A 125 14.25 -24.24 2.11
CA GLN A 125 14.23 -23.72 3.49
C GLN A 125 14.11 -22.17 3.52
N SER A 126 14.20 -21.51 2.37
CA SER A 126 14.01 -20.06 2.16
C SER A 126 12.56 -19.60 2.29
N ILE A 127 11.61 -20.54 2.32
CA ILE A 127 10.16 -20.29 2.31
C ILE A 127 9.58 -20.13 3.72
N LYS A 128 10.28 -20.60 4.77
CA LYS A 128 9.77 -20.56 6.15
C LYS A 128 9.86 -19.15 6.73
N ILE A 129 8.78 -18.66 7.34
CA ILE A 129 8.79 -17.40 8.08
C ILE A 129 9.78 -17.47 9.24
N THR A 130 10.66 -16.46 9.33
CA THR A 130 11.62 -16.33 10.44
C THR A 130 10.98 -15.65 11.65
N PHE A 131 11.62 -15.74 12.82
CA PHE A 131 11.11 -15.10 14.04
C PHE A 131 10.95 -13.58 13.88
N ASN A 132 11.95 -12.90 13.31
CA ASN A 132 11.92 -11.45 13.13
C ASN A 132 10.83 -11.03 12.13
N GLU A 133 10.69 -11.75 11.03
CA GLU A 133 9.62 -11.53 10.05
C GLU A 133 8.24 -11.73 10.68
N PHE A 134 8.10 -12.71 11.58
CA PHE A 134 6.84 -12.90 12.30
C PHE A 134 6.55 -11.76 13.29
N GLU A 135 7.56 -11.25 14.01
CA GLU A 135 7.34 -10.06 14.85
C GLU A 135 6.93 -8.83 14.02
N LEU A 136 7.50 -8.63 12.82
CA LEU A 136 7.06 -7.60 11.88
C LEU A 136 5.63 -7.83 11.39
N LEU A 137 5.26 -9.08 11.09
CA LEU A 137 3.88 -9.42 10.73
C LEU A 137 2.93 -8.99 11.85
N LEU A 138 3.27 -9.30 13.12
CA LEU A 138 2.47 -8.95 14.28
C LEU A 138 2.24 -7.44 14.41
N GLU A 139 3.15 -6.58 13.98
CA GLU A 139 2.98 -5.12 13.99
C GLU A 139 1.92 -4.62 13.00
N SER A 140 1.66 -5.38 11.94
CA SER A 140 0.76 -5.01 10.83
C SER A 140 -0.63 -5.67 10.86
N VAL A 141 -0.85 -6.63 11.76
CA VAL A 141 -2.08 -7.44 11.85
C VAL A 141 -2.94 -7.03 13.04
N TYR A 142 -4.24 -7.28 12.93
CA TYR A 142 -5.18 -7.02 14.01
C TYR A 142 -5.18 -8.18 15.02
N ARG A 143 -5.06 -7.86 16.32
CA ARG A 143 -4.89 -8.85 17.38
C ARG A 143 -5.87 -8.61 18.51
N THR A 144 -6.66 -9.62 18.84
CA THR A 144 -7.62 -9.59 19.94
C THR A 144 -7.22 -10.65 20.96
N PRO A 145 -7.03 -10.30 22.25
CA PRO A 145 -6.86 -11.30 23.30
C PRO A 145 -8.06 -12.24 23.33
N LEU A 146 -7.83 -13.56 23.45
CA LEU A 146 -8.94 -14.52 23.47
C LEU A 146 -9.84 -14.34 24.71
N GLN A 147 -9.30 -13.72 25.76
CA GLN A 147 -10.02 -13.33 26.98
C GLN A 147 -11.10 -12.27 26.73
N ASN A 148 -11.00 -11.49 25.64
CA ASN A 148 -12.03 -10.51 25.29
C ASN A 148 -13.27 -11.15 24.66
N THR A 149 -13.14 -12.37 24.13
CA THR A 149 -14.26 -13.13 23.57
C THR A 149 -15.11 -13.75 24.67
N ASP A 150 -14.47 -14.25 25.74
CA ASP A 150 -15.13 -14.79 26.92
C ASP A 150 -14.25 -14.56 28.16
N GLU A 151 -14.80 -13.86 29.15
CA GLU A 151 -14.12 -13.53 30.41
C GLU A 151 -13.71 -14.79 31.19
N GLN A 152 -14.44 -15.89 31.07
CA GLN A 152 -14.11 -17.15 31.75
C GLN A 152 -12.76 -17.73 31.28
N LEU A 153 -12.34 -17.41 30.05
CA LEU A 153 -11.05 -17.80 29.49
C LEU A 153 -9.88 -17.08 30.17
N GLN A 154 -10.12 -15.99 30.88
CA GLN A 154 -9.07 -15.28 31.62
C GLN A 154 -8.45 -16.19 32.68
N SER A 155 -9.26 -16.93 33.45
CA SER A 155 -8.78 -17.87 34.47
C SER A 155 -7.98 -19.02 33.85
N LEU A 156 -8.46 -19.53 32.71
CA LEU A 156 -7.84 -20.64 31.98
C LEU A 156 -6.48 -20.25 31.36
N LEU A 157 -6.39 -19.05 30.79
CA LEU A 157 -5.28 -18.62 29.95
C LEU A 157 -4.27 -17.72 30.66
N ASN A 158 -4.55 -17.28 31.89
CA ASN A 158 -3.59 -16.58 32.75
C ASN A 158 -2.60 -17.55 33.40
N LEU A 159 -1.89 -18.30 32.56
CA LEU A 159 -0.88 -19.27 32.97
C LEU A 159 0.49 -18.60 33.05
N SER A 160 1.32 -19.02 34.00
CA SER A 160 2.73 -18.62 34.04
C SER A 160 3.47 -19.03 32.76
N SER A 161 4.56 -18.35 32.41
CA SER A 161 5.33 -18.65 31.19
C SER A 161 5.74 -20.13 31.10
N SER A 162 6.08 -20.78 32.22
CA SER A 162 6.42 -22.22 32.26
C SER A 162 5.23 -23.13 31.93
N ARG A 163 4.04 -22.85 32.51
CA ARG A 163 2.82 -23.61 32.22
C ARG A 163 2.37 -23.38 30.77
N MET A 164 2.54 -22.18 30.25
CA MET A 164 2.21 -21.89 28.85
C MET A 164 3.11 -22.63 27.86
N ILE A 165 4.40 -22.81 28.17
CA ILE A 165 5.29 -23.68 27.37
C ILE A 165 4.78 -25.13 27.37
N GLY A 166 4.29 -25.63 28.52
CA GLY A 166 3.65 -26.94 28.60
C GLY A 166 2.41 -27.06 27.70
N LEU A 167 1.55 -26.04 27.73
CA LEU A 167 0.37 -25.96 26.86
C LEU A 167 0.77 -25.93 25.37
N ILE A 168 1.79 -25.15 25.01
CA ILE A 168 2.34 -25.09 23.65
C ILE A 168 2.71 -26.49 23.16
N ARG A 169 3.40 -27.29 23.98
CA ARG A 169 3.77 -28.68 23.60
C ARG A 169 2.54 -29.56 23.39
N CYS A 170 1.54 -29.47 24.28
CA CYS A 170 0.30 -30.22 24.15
C CYS A 170 -0.45 -29.86 22.84
N LEU A 171 -0.51 -28.57 22.52
CA LEU A 171 -1.13 -28.07 21.28
C LEU A 171 -0.35 -28.52 20.03
N GLN A 172 0.98 -28.53 20.07
CA GLN A 172 1.81 -29.04 18.96
C GLN A 172 1.49 -30.51 18.66
N THR A 173 1.26 -31.33 19.69
CA THR A 173 0.89 -32.75 19.50
C THR A 173 -0.50 -32.92 18.91
N LYS A 174 -1.48 -32.07 19.26
CA LYS A 174 -2.83 -32.16 18.68
C LYS A 174 -2.91 -31.57 17.26
N PHE A 175 -2.21 -30.46 17.00
CA PHE A 175 -2.32 -29.69 15.76
C PHE A 175 -1.05 -29.79 14.89
N THR A 176 -0.50 -30.99 14.70
CA THR A 176 0.81 -31.19 14.04
C THR A 176 0.89 -30.55 12.65
N GLU A 177 -0.15 -30.70 11.83
CA GLU A 177 -0.18 -30.22 10.45
C GLU A 177 -0.52 -28.73 10.32
N HIS A 178 -1.22 -28.18 11.32
CA HIS A 178 -1.79 -26.84 11.29
C HIS A 178 -1.17 -25.92 12.35
N CYS A 179 0.04 -26.23 12.84
CA CYS A 179 0.76 -25.36 13.75
C CYS A 179 2.13 -24.93 13.24
N ARG A 180 2.57 -23.75 13.69
CA ARG A 180 3.92 -23.21 13.46
C ARG A 180 4.50 -22.78 14.80
N PHE A 181 5.66 -23.35 15.12
CA PHE A 181 6.42 -22.97 16.29
C PHE A 181 7.57 -22.05 15.91
N LEU A 182 7.63 -20.91 16.58
CA LEU A 182 8.62 -19.86 16.37
C LEU A 182 9.25 -19.54 17.72
N ILE A 183 10.57 -19.63 17.79
CA ILE A 183 11.34 -19.35 18.99
C ILE A 183 12.36 -18.27 18.69
N SER A 184 12.50 -17.33 19.63
CA SER A 184 13.53 -16.31 19.58
C SER A 184 14.91 -16.96 19.64
N PRO A 185 15.95 -16.39 18.98
CA PRO A 185 17.33 -16.88 19.11
C PRO A 185 17.81 -16.92 20.57
N ASP A 186 17.29 -16.04 21.42
CA ASP A 186 17.62 -16.00 22.85
C ASP A 186 16.87 -17.07 23.68
N LEU A 187 15.96 -17.84 23.06
CA LEU A 187 15.07 -18.83 23.68
C LEU A 187 14.08 -18.28 24.72
N LYS A 188 14.06 -16.96 24.93
CA LYS A 188 13.24 -16.29 25.95
C LYS A 188 11.80 -16.06 25.53
N ARG A 189 11.54 -15.97 24.22
CA ARG A 189 10.19 -15.81 23.64
C ARG A 189 9.86 -16.97 22.72
N GLN A 190 8.67 -17.50 22.90
CA GLN A 190 8.12 -18.60 22.11
C GLN A 190 6.72 -18.21 21.65
N TYR A 191 6.47 -18.42 20.36
CA TYR A 191 5.16 -18.29 19.75
C TYR A 191 4.75 -19.64 19.17
N LEU A 192 3.52 -20.04 19.44
CA LEU A 192 2.84 -21.09 18.70
C LEU A 192 1.70 -20.46 17.93
N VAL A 193 1.70 -20.63 16.61
CA VAL A 193 0.64 -20.20 15.73
C VAL A 193 -0.16 -21.42 15.30
N LEU A 194 -1.45 -21.43 15.59
CA LEU A 194 -2.41 -22.43 15.16
C LEU A 194 -3.22 -21.85 14.02
N LEU A 195 -3.15 -22.48 12.86
CA LEU A 195 -3.81 -22.03 11.63
C LEU A 195 -5.18 -22.70 11.53
N ASN A 196 -6.21 -21.93 11.17
CA ASN A 196 -7.54 -22.47 10.94
C ASN A 196 -7.63 -23.01 9.50
N PRO A 197 -7.83 -24.33 9.29
CA PRO A 197 -7.89 -24.91 7.95
C PRO A 197 -9.09 -24.42 7.13
N ASN A 198 -10.17 -23.99 7.80
CA ASN A 198 -11.41 -23.56 7.17
C ASN A 198 -11.45 -22.04 6.91
N TYR A 199 -10.57 -21.26 7.56
CA TYR A 199 -10.52 -19.82 7.41
C TYR A 199 -9.10 -19.27 7.57
N LEU A 200 -8.42 -19.04 6.44
CA LEU A 200 -6.99 -18.71 6.40
C LEU A 200 -6.67 -17.24 6.73
N ASP A 201 -7.68 -16.38 6.87
CA ASP A 201 -7.49 -14.97 7.24
C ASP A 201 -7.42 -14.77 8.77
N CYS A 202 -7.52 -15.85 9.56
CA CYS A 202 -7.30 -15.81 11.00
C CYS A 202 -6.43 -16.96 11.50
N PHE A 203 -5.80 -16.76 12.66
CA PHE A 203 -5.11 -17.81 13.40
C PHE A 203 -5.11 -17.52 14.90
N ILE A 204 -4.92 -18.57 15.72
CA ILE A 204 -4.71 -18.42 17.16
C ILE A 204 -3.21 -18.39 17.43
N MET A 205 -2.75 -17.41 18.20
CA MET A 205 -1.37 -17.28 18.64
C MET A 205 -1.27 -17.49 20.14
N VAL A 206 -0.41 -18.40 20.59
CA VAL A 206 -0.03 -18.56 21.99
C VAL A 206 1.38 -18.00 22.18
N LEU A 207 1.54 -17.07 23.12
CA LEU A 207 2.80 -16.42 23.44
C LEU A 207 3.29 -16.85 24.82
N ALA A 208 4.53 -17.32 24.91
CA ALA A 208 5.25 -17.45 26.18
C ALA A 208 6.53 -16.61 26.16
N ASP A 209 6.53 -15.50 26.89
CA ASP A 209 7.70 -14.65 27.13
C ASP A 209 8.20 -14.84 28.57
N CYS A 210 9.36 -15.48 28.71
CA CYS A 210 10.03 -15.67 29.98
C CYS A 210 10.76 -14.40 30.45
N ALA A 211 11.21 -13.54 29.54
CA ALA A 211 11.95 -12.33 29.86
C ALA A 211 11.04 -11.25 30.45
N LYS A 212 9.88 -11.02 29.82
CA LYS A 212 8.90 -10.01 30.26
C LYS A 212 7.83 -10.59 31.21
N ARG A 213 7.87 -11.90 31.49
CA ARG A 213 6.80 -12.64 32.20
C ARG A 213 5.42 -12.38 31.60
N LYS A 214 5.36 -12.29 30.27
CA LYS A 214 4.13 -12.07 29.53
C LYS A 214 3.74 -13.37 28.85
N SER A 215 2.51 -13.78 29.05
CA SER A 215 1.97 -14.99 28.48
C SER A 215 0.49 -14.75 28.15
N GLY A 216 0.01 -15.38 27.09
CA GLY A 216 -1.39 -15.25 26.68
C GLY A 216 -1.68 -15.91 25.35
N ALA A 217 -2.97 -16.08 25.07
CA ALA A 217 -3.45 -16.50 23.77
C ALA A 217 -4.25 -15.37 23.10
N PHE A 218 -4.06 -15.21 21.80
CA PHE A 218 -4.62 -14.14 21.00
C PHE A 218 -5.23 -14.73 19.74
N LEU A 219 -6.38 -14.21 19.34
CA LEU A 219 -6.94 -14.41 18.01
C LEU A 219 -6.40 -13.30 17.10
N VAL A 220 -5.76 -13.68 16.00
CA VAL A 220 -5.09 -12.77 15.08
C VAL A 220 -5.79 -12.81 13.74
N TYR A 221 -6.16 -11.64 13.23
CA TYR A 221 -6.78 -11.46 11.93
C TYR A 221 -5.80 -10.78 10.97
N LYS A 222 -5.84 -11.18 9.71
CA LYS A 222 -4.98 -10.63 8.65
C LYS A 222 -5.07 -9.10 8.55
N ASP A 223 -6.27 -8.54 8.67
CA ASP A 223 -6.51 -7.10 8.66
C ASP A 223 -7.75 -6.77 9.50
N VAL A 224 -7.93 -5.49 9.84
CA VAL A 224 -9.17 -4.95 10.39
C VAL A 224 -10.35 -5.27 9.47
N GLN A 225 -10.18 -5.20 8.16
CA GLN A 225 -11.22 -5.60 7.21
C GLN A 225 -11.59 -7.09 7.32
N ALA A 226 -10.65 -7.97 7.66
CA ALA A 226 -10.94 -9.39 7.87
C ALA A 226 -11.75 -9.59 9.17
N PHE A 227 -11.43 -8.82 10.21
CA PHE A 227 -12.20 -8.76 11.45
C PHE A 227 -13.61 -8.18 11.21
N GLU A 228 -13.73 -7.06 10.50
CA GLU A 228 -15.01 -6.45 10.12
C GLU A 228 -15.82 -7.35 9.18
N ALA A 229 -15.18 -8.10 8.28
CA ALA A 229 -15.87 -9.06 7.41
C ALA A 229 -16.54 -10.20 8.20
N GLU A 230 -16.02 -10.54 9.38
CA GLU A 230 -16.71 -11.44 10.33
C GLU A 230 -17.99 -10.78 10.89
N LEU A 231 -18.02 -9.45 11.01
CA LEU A 231 -19.13 -8.69 11.57
C LEU A 231 -20.16 -8.23 10.53
N GLU A 232 -19.74 -7.90 9.29
CA GLU A 232 -20.54 -7.15 8.31
C GLU A 232 -20.83 -7.88 6.99
N GLY A 233 -20.33 -9.11 6.80
CA GLY A 233 -20.57 -9.89 5.57
C GLY A 233 -22.03 -10.31 5.34
N GLY A 234 -22.35 -10.71 4.10
CA GLY A 234 -23.64 -11.32 3.75
C GLY A 234 -24.00 -12.51 4.64
N VAL A 235 -25.29 -12.68 4.94
CA VAL A 235 -25.80 -13.50 6.05
C VAL A 235 -25.23 -14.94 6.08
N GLU A 236 -25.18 -15.61 4.92
CA GLU A 236 -24.69 -17.00 4.83
C GLU A 236 -23.15 -17.11 4.97
N SER A 237 -22.38 -16.27 4.28
CA SER A 237 -20.92 -16.27 4.40
C SER A 237 -20.43 -15.77 5.76
N LYS A 238 -21.19 -14.88 6.41
CA LYS A 238 -20.93 -14.47 7.80
C LYS A 238 -21.12 -15.65 8.75
N MET A 239 -22.23 -16.38 8.63
CA MET A 239 -22.52 -17.52 9.48
C MET A 239 -21.44 -18.60 9.36
N PHE A 240 -21.03 -18.95 8.14
CA PHE A 240 -19.97 -19.94 7.92
C PHE A 240 -18.62 -19.53 8.52
N ARG A 241 -18.19 -18.28 8.34
CA ARG A 241 -16.93 -17.77 8.92
C ARG A 241 -16.97 -17.69 10.44
N SER A 242 -18.07 -17.19 10.99
CA SER A 242 -18.26 -17.12 12.45
C SER A 242 -18.26 -18.50 13.08
N MET A 243 -18.99 -19.47 12.50
CA MET A 243 -18.99 -20.86 12.99
C MET A 243 -17.61 -21.53 12.89
N SER A 244 -16.87 -21.30 11.79
CA SER A 244 -15.55 -21.91 11.64
C SER A 244 -14.52 -21.33 12.61
N VAL A 245 -14.58 -20.02 12.90
CA VAL A 245 -13.74 -19.37 13.91
C VAL A 245 -14.14 -19.83 15.31
N GLN A 246 -15.43 -19.92 15.61
CA GLN A 246 -15.94 -20.40 16.91
C GLN A 246 -15.51 -21.83 17.19
N HIS A 247 -15.76 -22.77 16.25
CA HIS A 247 -15.33 -24.16 16.40
C HIS A 247 -13.80 -24.25 16.57
N PHE A 248 -13.05 -23.44 15.85
CA PHE A 248 -11.59 -23.39 15.99
C PHE A 248 -11.15 -22.91 17.38
N CYS A 249 -11.83 -21.91 17.94
CA CYS A 249 -11.60 -21.46 19.31
C CYS A 249 -12.00 -22.52 20.33
N GLU A 250 -13.16 -23.16 20.18
CA GLU A 250 -13.62 -24.25 21.05
C GLU A 250 -12.62 -25.40 21.08
N ASP A 251 -12.09 -25.80 19.92
CA ASP A 251 -11.08 -26.85 19.81
C ASP A 251 -9.81 -26.52 20.58
N PHE A 252 -9.38 -25.25 20.54
CA PHE A 252 -8.25 -24.75 21.32
C PHE A 252 -8.58 -24.75 22.82
N ILE A 253 -9.75 -24.22 23.21
CA ILE A 253 -10.21 -24.11 24.60
C ILE A 253 -10.31 -25.51 25.22
N ASN A 254 -10.85 -26.49 24.50
CA ASN A 254 -10.96 -27.87 24.95
C ASN A 254 -9.59 -28.47 25.31
N VAL A 255 -8.54 -28.17 24.53
CA VAL A 255 -7.17 -28.61 24.85
C VAL A 255 -6.60 -27.86 26.03
N ALA A 256 -6.78 -26.54 26.07
CA ALA A 256 -6.30 -25.72 27.16
C ALA A 256 -6.94 -26.13 28.49
N ALA A 257 -8.24 -26.45 28.47
CA ALA A 257 -8.95 -27.08 29.57
C ALA A 257 -8.33 -28.41 29.92
N TYR A 258 -8.27 -29.38 29.00
CA TYR A 258 -7.66 -30.68 29.26
C TYR A 258 -6.27 -30.57 29.89
N PHE A 259 -5.42 -29.67 29.39
CA PHE A 259 -4.11 -29.38 29.97
C PHE A 259 -4.20 -28.81 31.39
N ALA A 260 -5.09 -27.84 31.63
CA ALA A 260 -5.28 -27.28 32.97
C ALA A 260 -5.75 -28.34 33.98
N TRP A 261 -6.70 -29.20 33.59
CA TRP A 261 -7.23 -30.29 34.42
C TRP A 261 -6.20 -31.37 34.72
N THR A 262 -5.42 -31.80 33.72
CA THR A 262 -4.36 -32.81 33.91
C THR A 262 -3.23 -32.31 34.80
N GLN A 263 -2.86 -31.03 34.71
CA GLN A 263 -1.85 -30.43 35.59
C GLN A 263 -2.35 -30.33 37.04
N LEU A 264 -3.66 -30.12 37.25
CA LEU A 264 -4.25 -30.13 38.59
C LEU A 264 -4.09 -31.51 39.23
N LEU A 265 -4.44 -32.57 38.49
CA LEU A 265 -4.38 -33.96 38.95
C LEU A 265 -2.95 -34.47 39.17
N ALA A 266 -1.96 -33.97 38.42
CA ALA A 266 -0.57 -34.36 38.60
C ALA A 266 0.11 -33.72 39.83
N SER A 267 -0.55 -32.75 40.48
CA SER A 267 -0.03 -32.01 41.64
C SER A 267 -0.60 -32.46 43.00
N SER A 268 -1.48 -33.46 43.01
CA SER A 268 -2.03 -34.13 44.21
C SER A 268 -1.36 -35.47 44.44
#